data_AF-A0A8T4GFN6-F1
#
_entry.id   AF-A0A8T4GFN6-F1
#
_cell.length_a   1.000
_cell.length_b   1.000
_cell.length_c   1.000
_cell.angle_alpha   90.00
_cell.angle_beta   90.00
_cell.angle_gamma   90.00
#
_symmetry.space_group_name_H-M   'P 1'
#
loop_
_entity.id
_entity.type
_entity.pdbx_description
1 polymer ?
#
loop_
_entity_poly.entity_id
_entity_poly.type
_entity_poly.pdbx_seq_one_letter_code
_entity_poly.pdbx_strand_id
1 'polypeptide(L)'
;MNDTRSTDLTRRRLLAAGAAAGVLATAGCLGTRDGEVPEPVVTDDSIEEDWRLVDTSDSVAFEETFGPVTVRALERTVVHEYVDMAEAVAEAFDADGSPVTFFAARIDLCPALDGLPGGLGRDRLMGEVRAAAEAAFRDQLHGTGVTDVERVDSGETTVDGGHTATTSEFAARFGINWEVPLLDGSTTTIDDVAEMTARLAVWHDGSDVLISGGAHPAEPLSDVVDRSIDAPVDGEAVLEDPVDDSDVLSADPVLFADAIDALIPSVE
;
A
#
# COMPACT_ATOMS: atom_id res chain seq x y z
N MET A 1 4.85 45.73 6.80
CA MET A 1 5.66 45.51 5.59
C MET A 1 6.02 44.04 5.63
N ASN A 2 5.41 43.26 4.73
CA ASN A 2 5.58 41.81 4.59
C ASN A 2 7.06 41.42 4.48
N ASP A 3 7.43 40.29 5.05
CA ASP A 3 7.91 39.20 4.21
C ASP A 3 7.53 37.85 4.83
N THR A 4 6.60 37.20 4.15
CA THR A 4 6.17 35.82 4.33
C THR A 4 6.98 35.03 3.32
N ARG A 5 7.87 34.11 3.75
CA ARG A 5 8.38 32.97 2.97
C ARG A 5 9.50 32.25 3.73
N SER A 6 9.15 31.19 4.44
CA SER A 6 9.96 29.97 4.46
C SER A 6 9.18 28.83 5.13
N THR A 7 8.05 28.43 4.55
CA THR A 7 7.25 27.27 5.02
C THR A 7 6.95 26.30 3.86
N ASP A 8 7.78 26.31 2.81
CA ASP A 8 7.48 25.63 1.54
C ASP A 8 8.60 24.65 1.11
N LEU A 9 9.54 24.31 2.02
CA LEU A 9 10.73 23.51 1.67
C LEU A 9 10.71 22.06 2.19
N THR A 10 9.66 21.60 2.87
CA THR A 10 9.52 20.19 3.27
C THR A 10 8.71 19.37 2.26
N ARG A 11 7.98 20.01 1.34
CA ARG A 11 7.01 19.34 0.44
C ARG A 11 7.62 18.61 -0.78
N ARG A 12 8.94 18.52 -0.89
CA ARG A 12 9.61 17.89 -2.05
C ARG A 12 10.95 17.30 -1.66
N ARG A 13 10.94 16.13 -1.02
CA ARG A 13 12.06 15.20 -1.13
C ARG A 13 11.61 13.78 -0.82
N LEU A 14 11.88 12.91 -1.79
CA LEU A 14 11.98 11.44 -1.70
C LEU A 14 10.77 10.61 -2.14
N LEU A 15 10.15 10.98 -3.28
CA LEU A 15 9.73 9.99 -4.28
C LEU A 15 10.28 10.43 -5.64
N ALA A 16 11.60 10.32 -5.77
CA ALA A 16 12.32 10.56 -7.02
C ALA A 16 13.42 9.50 -7.16
N ALA A 17 13.00 8.24 -7.13
CA ALA A 17 13.79 7.13 -7.66
C ALA A 17 13.05 6.63 -8.91
N GLY A 18 13.31 7.26 -10.06
CA GLY A 18 13.10 6.60 -11.35
C GLY A 18 11.86 6.95 -12.19
N ALA A 19 11.22 8.11 -12.04
CA ALA A 19 10.28 8.59 -13.07
C ALA A 19 11.03 9.13 -14.29
N ALA A 20 11.52 8.22 -15.15
CA ALA A 20 11.79 8.57 -16.53
C ALA A 20 10.43 8.76 -17.22
N ALA A 21 9.90 9.98 -17.19
CA ALA A 21 8.78 10.40 -18.03
C ALA A 21 9.24 10.48 -19.50
N GLY A 22 9.56 9.33 -20.07
CA GLY A 22 9.54 9.14 -21.51
C GLY A 22 8.11 8.80 -21.88
N VAL A 23 7.44 9.67 -22.64
CA VAL A 23 6.26 9.26 -23.41
C VAL A 23 6.76 8.24 -24.44
N LEU A 24 6.90 6.99 -24.02
CA LEU A 24 6.96 5.88 -24.94
C LEU A 24 5.53 5.70 -25.40
N ALA A 25 5.26 6.06 -26.66
CA ALA A 25 4.08 5.57 -27.34
C ALA A 25 4.14 4.04 -27.29
N THR A 26 3.40 3.42 -26.37
CA THR A 26 3.28 1.98 -26.18
C THR A 26 2.45 1.41 -27.32
N ALA A 27 3.04 1.41 -28.52
CA ALA A 27 2.40 0.87 -29.70
C ALA A 27 2.14 -0.64 -29.50
N GLY A 28 0.85 -0.98 -29.43
CA GLY A 28 0.24 -2.11 -30.11
C GLY A 28 0.54 -3.50 -29.55
N CYS A 29 -0.35 -3.97 -28.68
CA CYS A 29 -0.57 -5.40 -28.51
C CYS A 29 -1.29 -5.94 -29.75
N LEU A 30 -0.89 -7.13 -30.21
CA LEU A 30 -1.59 -7.88 -31.28
C LEU A 30 -2.82 -8.65 -30.74
N GLY A 31 -3.24 -8.36 -29.50
CA GLY A 31 -4.49 -8.80 -28.88
C GLY A 31 -5.47 -7.64 -28.80
N THR A 32 -6.77 -7.92 -28.71
CA THR A 32 -7.91 -7.04 -29.01
C THR A 32 -8.06 -5.72 -28.23
N ARG A 33 -7.10 -5.29 -27.41
CA ARG A 33 -7.13 -3.99 -26.71
C ARG A 33 -5.99 -3.10 -27.20
N ASP A 34 -6.38 -1.99 -27.82
CA ASP A 34 -5.53 -0.88 -28.27
C ASP A 34 -5.79 0.25 -27.26
N GLY A 35 -4.87 0.52 -26.33
CA GLY A 35 -5.10 1.55 -25.30
C GLY A 35 -4.23 1.44 -24.03
N GLU A 36 -4.46 2.39 -23.12
CA GLU A 36 -3.89 2.42 -21.76
C GLU A 36 -4.51 1.33 -20.90
N VAL A 37 -3.77 0.81 -19.91
CA VAL A 37 -4.29 -0.20 -18.97
C VAL A 37 -5.43 0.44 -18.18
N PRO A 38 -6.62 -0.17 -18.14
CA PRO A 38 -7.73 0.34 -17.35
C PRO A 38 -7.35 0.41 -15.87
N GLU A 39 -7.78 1.46 -15.18
CA GLU A 39 -7.62 1.55 -13.72
C GLU A 39 -8.38 0.39 -13.04
N PRO A 40 -7.81 -0.22 -11.98
CA PRO A 40 -8.56 -1.17 -11.15
C PRO A 40 -9.75 -0.46 -10.48
N VAL A 41 -10.90 -1.12 -10.41
CA VAL A 41 -12.10 -0.56 -9.78
C VAL A 41 -12.33 -1.27 -8.45
N VAL A 42 -12.41 -0.51 -7.36
CA VAL A 42 -12.83 -1.03 -6.04
C VAL A 42 -14.33 -0.82 -5.94
N THR A 43 -15.10 -1.90 -5.80
CA THR A 43 -16.58 -1.84 -5.86
C THR A 43 -17.25 -1.68 -4.50
N ASP A 44 -16.52 -1.85 -3.40
CA ASP A 44 -17.02 -1.59 -2.06
C ASP A 44 -17.10 -0.07 -1.81
N ASP A 45 -18.29 0.41 -1.44
CA ASP A 45 -18.59 1.84 -1.28
C ASP A 45 -17.73 2.50 -0.18
N SER A 46 -17.20 1.74 0.79
CA SER A 46 -16.36 2.27 1.86
C SER A 46 -15.08 2.94 1.32
N ILE A 47 -14.60 2.56 0.13
CA ILE A 47 -13.44 3.19 -0.51
C ILE A 47 -13.63 4.69 -0.75
N GLU A 48 -14.88 5.15 -0.93
CA GLU A 48 -15.21 6.57 -1.11
C GLU A 48 -15.53 7.28 0.21
N GLU A 49 -15.88 6.53 1.25
CA GLU A 49 -16.31 7.06 2.56
C GLU A 49 -15.14 7.18 3.54
N ASP A 50 -14.34 6.12 3.68
CA ASP A 50 -13.34 5.98 4.75
C ASP A 50 -11.89 6.12 4.24
N TRP A 51 -11.70 6.08 2.92
CA TRP A 51 -10.39 6.04 2.29
C TRP A 51 -10.16 7.23 1.36
N ARG A 52 -8.89 7.63 1.21
CA ARG A 52 -8.49 8.70 0.30
C ARG A 52 -7.44 8.20 -0.68
N LEU A 53 -7.67 8.40 -1.97
CA LEU A 53 -6.67 8.17 -3.02
C LEU A 53 -5.48 9.11 -2.83
N VAL A 54 -4.28 8.54 -2.68
CA VAL A 54 -3.02 9.29 -2.47
C VAL A 54 -2.05 9.15 -3.64
N ASP A 55 -2.11 8.05 -4.38
CA ASP A 55 -1.22 7.82 -5.52
C ASP A 55 -1.90 7.04 -6.64
N THR A 56 -1.47 7.31 -7.86
CA THR A 56 -1.81 6.53 -9.06
C THR A 56 -0.56 6.41 -9.91
N SER A 57 -0.22 5.19 -10.29
CA SER A 57 1.00 4.91 -11.04
C SER A 57 0.76 3.91 -12.17
N ASP A 58 1.57 4.05 -13.22
CA ASP A 58 1.62 3.17 -14.37
C ASP A 58 3.03 2.59 -14.50
N SER A 59 3.15 1.28 -14.70
CA SER A 59 4.43 0.60 -14.80
C SER A 59 4.42 -0.54 -15.81
N VAL A 60 5.61 -1.02 -16.16
CA VAL A 60 5.78 -2.34 -16.81
C VAL A 60 6.17 -3.30 -15.69
N ALA A 61 5.23 -4.12 -15.22
CA ALA A 61 5.49 -5.07 -14.14
C ALA A 61 6.59 -6.07 -14.52
N PHE A 62 6.57 -6.60 -15.75
CA PHE A 62 7.66 -7.40 -16.32
C PHE A 62 7.52 -7.58 -17.84
N GLU A 63 8.60 -8.04 -18.48
CA GLU A 63 8.59 -8.56 -19.84
C GLU A 63 9.43 -9.86 -19.86
N GLU A 64 8.81 -10.99 -20.20
CA GLU A 64 9.48 -12.30 -20.22
C GLU A 64 9.16 -13.09 -21.49
N THR A 65 10.11 -13.89 -21.98
CA THR A 65 9.93 -14.73 -23.17
C THR A 65 9.73 -16.19 -22.81
N PHE A 66 8.57 -16.74 -23.17
CA PHE A 66 8.19 -18.13 -23.03
C PHE A 66 8.22 -18.81 -24.40
N GLY A 67 9.38 -19.39 -24.75
CA GLY A 67 9.58 -20.01 -26.05
C GLY A 67 9.54 -18.97 -27.17
N PRO A 68 8.61 -19.06 -28.15
CA PRO A 68 8.48 -18.07 -29.22
C PRO A 68 7.60 -16.86 -28.86
N VAL A 69 7.02 -16.82 -27.65
CA VAL A 69 6.08 -15.76 -27.22
C VAL A 69 6.76 -14.89 -26.17
N THR A 70 6.78 -13.57 -26.39
CA THR A 70 7.12 -12.59 -25.37
C THR A 70 5.83 -12.13 -24.69
N VAL A 71 5.77 -12.26 -23.37
CA VAL A 71 4.70 -11.77 -22.51
C VAL A 71 5.16 -10.47 -21.88
N ARG A 72 4.38 -9.40 -22.07
CA ARG A 72 4.59 -8.13 -21.39
C ARG A 72 3.41 -7.87 -20.46
N ALA A 73 3.71 -7.42 -19.24
CA ALA A 73 2.77 -7.07 -18.21
C ALA A 73 2.79 -5.55 -18.00
N LEU A 74 1.71 -4.87 -18.40
CA LEU A 74 1.53 -3.45 -18.13
C LEU A 74 0.63 -3.31 -16.91
N GLU A 75 1.03 -2.49 -15.96
CA GLU A 75 0.40 -2.36 -14.65
C GLU A 75 -0.15 -0.96 -14.46
N ARG A 76 -1.33 -0.88 -13.85
CA ARG A 76 -1.87 0.34 -13.27
C ARG A 76 -2.27 0.12 -11.82
N THR A 77 -1.77 0.98 -10.95
CA THR A 77 -1.90 0.84 -9.49
C THR A 77 -2.49 2.10 -8.88
N VAL A 78 -3.42 1.93 -7.95
CA VAL A 78 -4.01 2.98 -7.13
C VAL A 78 -3.73 2.68 -5.66
N VAL A 79 -3.40 3.72 -4.89
CA VAL A 79 -3.06 3.61 -3.47
C VAL A 79 -3.96 4.54 -2.68
N HIS A 80 -4.55 3.99 -1.62
CA HIS A 80 -5.43 4.68 -0.71
C HIS A 80 -4.90 4.61 0.71
N GLU A 81 -5.22 5.62 1.49
CA GLU A 81 -4.92 5.68 2.91
C GLU A 81 -6.21 5.83 3.72
N TYR A 82 -6.24 5.28 4.94
CA TYR A 82 -7.39 5.39 5.82
C TYR A 82 -7.46 6.81 6.41
N VAL A 83 -8.56 7.52 6.16
CA VAL A 83 -8.69 8.97 6.41
C VAL A 83 -8.53 9.30 7.90
N ASP A 84 -9.32 8.67 8.76
CA ASP A 84 -9.32 8.97 10.20
C ASP A 84 -7.95 8.75 10.83
N MET A 85 -7.24 7.70 10.38
CA MET A 85 -5.89 7.40 10.85
C MET A 85 -4.88 8.46 10.37
N ALA A 86 -4.94 8.87 9.09
CA ALA A 86 -4.08 9.92 8.57
C ALA A 86 -4.30 11.25 9.31
N GLU A 87 -5.55 11.61 9.58
CA GLU A 87 -5.90 12.83 10.29
C GLU A 87 -5.42 12.80 11.74
N ALA A 88 -5.61 11.67 12.44
CA ALA A 88 -5.14 11.52 13.80
C ALA A 88 -3.61 11.56 13.91
N VAL A 89 -2.88 10.92 12.98
CA VAL A 89 -1.42 10.99 12.94
C VAL A 89 -0.94 12.43 12.66
N ALA A 90 -1.59 13.14 11.74
CA ALA A 90 -1.26 14.53 11.45
C ALA A 90 -1.54 15.46 12.63
N GLU A 91 -2.66 15.28 13.32
CA GLU A 91 -3.04 16.10 14.48
C GLU A 91 -2.13 15.85 15.69
N ALA A 92 -1.85 14.58 15.99
CA ALA A 92 -1.05 14.21 17.17
C ALA A 92 0.45 14.46 16.98
N PHE A 93 0.97 14.31 15.76
CA PHE A 93 2.41 14.18 15.52
C PHE A 93 3.00 15.09 14.43
N ASP A 94 2.20 15.97 13.82
CA ASP A 94 2.58 16.78 12.64
C ASP A 94 3.21 15.91 11.52
N ALA A 95 2.75 14.66 11.42
CA ALA A 95 3.25 13.65 10.48
C ALA A 95 2.27 13.46 9.32
N ASP A 96 2.80 13.26 8.12
CA ASP A 96 2.00 13.06 6.92
C ASP A 96 1.72 11.56 6.68
N GLY A 97 0.48 11.25 6.30
CA GLY A 97 0.07 9.94 5.79
C GLY A 97 -0.48 8.98 6.84
N SER A 98 -1.11 7.90 6.37
CA SER A 98 -1.61 6.82 7.24
C SER A 98 -0.70 5.59 7.22
N PRO A 99 -0.38 4.98 8.39
CA PRO A 99 0.16 3.62 8.44
C PRO A 99 -0.88 2.56 8.03
N VAL A 100 -2.16 2.92 7.89
CA VAL A 100 -3.21 2.04 7.35
C VAL A 100 -3.43 2.35 5.88
N THR A 101 -3.03 1.43 5.01
CA THR A 101 -3.05 1.61 3.55
C THR A 101 -3.76 0.47 2.84
N PHE A 102 -4.35 0.79 1.69
CA PHE A 102 -4.92 -0.17 0.75
C PHE A 102 -4.43 0.17 -0.67
N PHE A 103 -4.22 -0.83 -1.50
CA PHE A 103 -3.91 -0.64 -2.90
C PHE A 103 -4.58 -1.69 -3.77
N ALA A 104 -4.80 -1.32 -5.01
CA ALA A 104 -5.28 -2.21 -6.05
C ALA A 104 -4.45 -1.99 -7.31
N ALA A 105 -4.16 -3.07 -8.04
CA ALA A 105 -3.49 -3.01 -9.32
C ALA A 105 -4.17 -3.90 -10.35
N ARG A 106 -4.24 -3.42 -11.59
CA ARG A 106 -4.60 -4.21 -12.77
C ARG A 106 -3.39 -4.37 -13.66
N ILE A 107 -3.12 -5.61 -14.06
CA ILE A 107 -2.06 -5.98 -14.98
C ILE A 107 -2.67 -6.53 -16.27
N ASP A 108 -2.47 -5.82 -17.37
CA ASP A 108 -2.77 -6.31 -18.72
C ASP A 108 -1.60 -7.17 -19.23
N LEU A 109 -1.89 -8.42 -19.55
CA LEU A 109 -0.93 -9.37 -20.10
C LEU A 109 -1.07 -9.43 -21.63
N CYS A 110 0.05 -9.19 -22.34
CA CYS A 110 0.09 -9.32 -23.79
C CYS A 110 1.01 -10.48 -24.22
N PRO A 111 0.49 -11.58 -24.82
CA PRO A 111 -0.93 -11.89 -25.05
C PRO A 111 -1.69 -12.25 -23.77
N ALA A 112 -3.02 -12.09 -23.80
CA ALA A 112 -3.90 -12.42 -22.67
C ALA A 112 -3.71 -13.85 -22.19
N LEU A 113 -3.88 -14.06 -20.88
CA LEU A 113 -3.60 -15.33 -20.21
C LEU A 113 -4.37 -16.51 -20.83
N ASP A 114 -5.67 -16.32 -21.13
CA ASP A 114 -6.51 -17.32 -21.78
C ASP A 114 -6.24 -17.47 -23.29
N GLY A 115 -5.50 -16.53 -23.88
CA GLY A 115 -5.04 -16.58 -25.26
C GLY A 115 -3.80 -17.47 -25.49
N LEU A 116 -3.20 -18.01 -24.42
CA LEU A 116 -2.01 -18.84 -24.52
C LEU A 116 -2.34 -20.20 -25.17
N PRO A 117 -1.58 -20.62 -26.20
CA PRO A 117 -1.89 -21.83 -26.97
C PRO A 117 -1.85 -23.09 -26.10
N GLY A 118 -3.00 -23.77 -26.05
CA GLY A 118 -3.16 -25.04 -25.32
C GLY A 118 -3.15 -24.91 -23.78
N GLY A 119 -3.28 -23.70 -23.23
CA GLY A 119 -3.22 -23.45 -21.79
C GLY A 119 -1.86 -23.76 -21.15
N LEU A 120 -0.85 -24.10 -21.97
CA LEU A 120 0.47 -24.48 -21.51
C LEU A 120 1.17 -23.27 -20.91
N GLY A 121 1.65 -23.43 -19.68
CA GLY A 121 2.41 -22.38 -19.00
C GLY A 121 1.55 -21.35 -18.27
N ARG A 122 0.21 -21.48 -18.24
CA ARG A 122 -0.66 -20.61 -17.41
C ARG A 122 -0.25 -20.64 -15.94
N ASP A 123 -0.14 -21.83 -15.36
CA ASP A 123 0.24 -21.98 -13.94
C ASP A 123 1.65 -21.44 -13.68
N ARG A 124 2.57 -21.62 -14.64
CA ARG A 124 3.92 -21.09 -14.56
C ARG A 124 3.91 -19.56 -14.62
N LEU A 125 3.21 -18.98 -15.58
CA LEU A 125 3.07 -17.53 -15.74
C LEU A 125 2.40 -16.92 -14.51
N MET A 126 1.34 -17.53 -13.98
CA MET A 126 0.72 -17.09 -12.73
C MET A 126 1.66 -17.25 -11.53
N GLY A 127 2.59 -18.21 -11.54
CA GLY A 127 3.67 -18.30 -10.56
C GLY A 127 4.62 -17.10 -10.63
N GLU A 128 5.08 -16.74 -11.84
CA GLU A 128 5.95 -15.57 -12.06
C GLU A 128 5.23 -14.26 -11.71
N VAL A 129 3.97 -14.11 -12.12
CA VAL A 129 3.12 -12.96 -11.80
C VAL A 129 2.97 -12.79 -10.29
N ARG A 130 2.68 -13.88 -9.55
CA ARG A 130 2.59 -13.82 -8.09
C ARG A 130 3.92 -13.42 -7.45
N ALA A 131 5.03 -13.97 -7.92
CA ALA A 131 6.36 -13.61 -7.40
C ALA A 131 6.70 -12.14 -7.67
N ALA A 132 6.36 -11.63 -8.86
CA ALA A 132 6.52 -10.23 -9.22
C ALA A 132 5.61 -9.31 -8.38
N ALA A 133 4.34 -9.70 -8.19
CA ALA A 133 3.39 -8.97 -7.36
C ALA A 133 3.85 -8.87 -5.90
N GLU A 134 4.35 -9.98 -5.32
CA GLU A 134 4.90 -9.96 -3.97
C GLU A 134 6.16 -9.08 -3.86
N ALA A 135 7.01 -9.07 -4.89
CA ALA A 135 8.19 -8.20 -4.91
C ALA A 135 7.79 -6.72 -5.00
N ALA A 136 6.88 -6.37 -5.91
CA ALA A 136 6.35 -5.01 -6.06
C ALA A 136 5.64 -4.55 -4.79
N PHE A 137 4.86 -5.42 -4.15
CA PHE A 137 4.20 -5.11 -2.88
C PHE A 137 5.20 -4.80 -1.77
N ARG A 138 6.27 -5.58 -1.65
CA ARG A 138 7.35 -5.29 -0.69
C ARG A 138 8.02 -3.96 -0.98
N ASP A 139 8.30 -3.66 -2.25
CA ASP A 139 8.92 -2.40 -2.64
C ASP A 139 8.01 -1.19 -2.36
N GLN A 140 6.69 -1.36 -2.54
CA GLN A 140 5.68 -0.37 -2.18
C GLN A 140 5.67 -0.11 -0.67
N LEU A 141 5.63 -1.17 0.13
CA LEU A 141 5.71 -1.07 1.60
C LEU A 141 6.99 -0.35 2.03
N HIS A 142 8.16 -0.72 1.46
CA HIS A 142 9.42 -0.02 1.70
C HIS A 142 9.35 1.47 1.36
N GLY A 143 8.68 1.83 0.26
CA GLY A 143 8.47 3.22 -0.16
C GLY A 143 7.69 4.06 0.86
N THR A 144 6.86 3.40 1.70
CA THR A 144 6.06 4.02 2.77
C THR A 144 6.73 3.98 4.15
N GLY A 145 7.98 3.49 4.25
CA GLY A 145 8.69 3.37 5.53
C GLY A 145 8.45 2.05 6.27
N VAL A 146 7.79 1.08 5.63
CA VAL A 146 7.59 -0.27 6.16
C VAL A 146 8.76 -1.17 5.75
N THR A 147 9.46 -1.79 6.70
CA THR A 147 10.62 -2.67 6.50
C THR A 147 10.39 -4.07 7.06
N ASP A 148 11.39 -4.95 6.94
CA ASP A 148 11.37 -6.34 7.46
C ASP A 148 10.12 -7.14 7.02
N VAL A 149 9.73 -7.01 5.76
CA VAL A 149 8.51 -7.63 5.23
C VAL A 149 8.71 -9.13 4.97
N GLU A 150 8.21 -9.96 5.89
CA GLU A 150 8.33 -11.41 5.88
C GLU A 150 6.97 -12.08 5.70
N ARG A 151 6.87 -13.02 4.75
CA ARG A 151 5.63 -13.77 4.54
C ARG A 151 5.46 -14.78 5.67
N VAL A 152 4.32 -14.73 6.36
CA VAL A 152 4.01 -15.59 7.51
C VAL A 152 2.94 -16.61 7.20
N ASP A 153 2.04 -16.33 6.26
CA ASP A 153 1.00 -17.26 5.83
C ASP A 153 0.67 -17.12 4.33
N SER A 154 -0.03 -18.13 3.80
CA SER A 154 -0.55 -18.11 2.43
C SER A 154 -1.81 -18.96 2.33
N GLY A 155 -2.77 -18.51 1.52
CA GLY A 155 -4.04 -19.20 1.35
C GLY A 155 -4.70 -18.93 0.01
N GLU A 156 -6.00 -19.19 -0.03
CA GLU A 156 -6.86 -18.88 -1.16
C GLU A 156 -8.17 -18.30 -0.66
N THR A 157 -8.74 -17.35 -1.39
CA THR A 157 -10.08 -16.81 -1.15
C THR A 157 -10.86 -16.67 -2.45
N THR A 158 -12.18 -16.53 -2.36
CA THR A 158 -13.03 -16.20 -3.52
C THR A 158 -13.32 -14.71 -3.50
N VAL A 159 -13.05 -14.02 -4.60
CA VAL A 159 -13.37 -12.59 -4.77
C VAL A 159 -14.81 -12.41 -5.26
N ASP A 160 -15.34 -11.19 -5.20
CA ASP A 160 -16.77 -10.92 -5.47
C ASP A 160 -17.17 -11.27 -6.91
N GLY A 161 -16.24 -11.10 -7.86
CA GLY A 161 -16.40 -11.55 -9.25
C GLY A 161 -16.46 -13.09 -9.43
N GLY A 162 -16.32 -13.86 -8.35
CA GLY A 162 -16.37 -15.33 -8.35
C GLY A 162 -15.06 -16.03 -8.75
N HIS A 163 -13.97 -15.27 -8.89
CA HIS A 163 -12.63 -15.80 -9.16
C HIS A 163 -11.92 -16.25 -7.89
N THR A 164 -10.92 -17.11 -8.01
CA THR A 164 -10.09 -17.56 -6.89
C THR A 164 -8.81 -16.72 -6.83
N ALA A 165 -8.59 -16.06 -5.70
CA ALA A 165 -7.35 -15.34 -5.41
C ALA A 165 -6.44 -16.17 -4.53
N THR A 166 -5.15 -16.17 -4.85
CA THR A 166 -4.10 -16.62 -3.94
C THR A 166 -3.79 -15.49 -2.98
N THR A 167 -3.84 -15.77 -1.68
CA THR A 167 -3.55 -14.79 -0.64
C THR A 167 -2.20 -15.05 0.03
N SER A 168 -1.52 -13.98 0.43
CA SER A 168 -0.29 -14.02 1.22
C SER A 168 -0.44 -13.03 2.38
N GLU A 169 -0.08 -13.45 3.58
CA GLU A 169 0.01 -12.59 4.77
C GLU A 169 1.47 -12.34 5.12
N PHE A 170 1.78 -11.11 5.52
CA PHE A 170 3.12 -10.66 5.85
C PHE A 170 3.12 -10.00 7.22
N ALA A 171 4.15 -10.31 8.00
CA ALA A 171 4.56 -9.49 9.12
C ALA A 171 5.57 -8.46 8.61
N ALA A 172 5.49 -7.24 9.11
CA ALA A 172 6.39 -6.16 8.74
C ALA A 172 6.56 -5.16 9.90
N ARG A 173 7.35 -4.11 9.67
CA ARG A 173 7.68 -3.11 10.69
C ARG A 173 7.59 -1.71 10.11
N PHE A 174 6.91 -0.80 10.78
CA PHE A 174 6.81 0.60 10.38
C PHE A 174 7.71 1.45 11.29
N GLY A 175 8.66 2.16 10.69
CA GLY A 175 9.53 3.07 11.42
C GLY A 175 8.78 4.35 11.81
N ILE A 176 8.68 4.59 13.12
CA ILE A 176 8.11 5.82 13.68
C ILE A 176 9.26 6.79 13.95
N ASN A 177 9.20 7.95 13.30
CA ASN A 177 10.06 9.09 13.57
C ASN A 177 9.19 10.36 13.61
N TRP A 178 8.49 10.53 14.73
CA TRP A 178 7.41 11.52 14.90
C TRP A 178 7.79 12.58 15.94
N GLU A 179 7.29 13.80 15.77
CA GLU A 179 7.47 14.87 16.75
C GLU A 179 6.27 14.93 17.69
N VAL A 180 6.52 14.92 18.99
CA VAL A 180 5.50 15.00 20.03
C VAL A 180 5.62 16.33 20.76
N PRO A 181 4.53 17.11 20.90
CA PRO A 181 4.53 18.33 21.69
C PRO A 181 4.63 18.05 23.19
N LEU A 182 5.34 18.93 23.90
CA LEU A 182 5.48 18.93 25.36
C LEU A 182 4.66 20.08 25.97
N LEU A 183 4.23 19.94 27.23
CA LEU A 183 3.44 20.97 27.95
C LEU A 183 4.13 22.35 28.03
N ASP A 184 5.46 22.41 27.89
CA ASP A 184 6.23 23.65 27.90
C ASP A 184 6.29 24.32 26.51
N GLY A 185 5.63 23.74 25.51
CA GLY A 185 5.58 24.20 24.12
C GLY A 185 6.80 23.81 23.28
N SER A 186 7.71 22.97 23.79
CA SER A 186 8.77 22.35 23.00
C SER A 186 8.31 21.02 22.37
N THR A 187 9.11 20.44 21.47
CA THR A 187 8.84 19.12 20.89
C THR A 187 9.96 18.13 21.24
N THR A 188 9.61 16.86 21.34
CA THR A 188 10.56 15.75 21.40
C THR A 188 10.31 14.77 20.26
N THR A 189 11.33 14.04 19.82
CA THR A 189 11.17 13.03 18.77
C THR A 189 10.97 11.66 19.40
N ILE A 190 9.96 10.94 18.92
CA ILE A 190 9.80 9.50 19.12
C ILE A 190 10.50 8.78 17.97
N ASP A 191 11.43 7.89 18.30
CA ASP A 191 12.10 6.98 17.36
C ASP A 191 11.79 5.55 17.81
N ASP A 192 10.80 4.93 17.18
CA ASP A 192 10.33 3.60 17.55
C ASP A 192 9.88 2.80 16.31
N VAL A 193 9.40 1.58 16.54
CA VAL A 193 8.92 0.69 15.49
C VAL A 193 7.57 0.11 15.89
N ALA A 194 6.56 0.31 15.03
CA ALA A 194 5.29 -0.41 15.14
C ALA A 194 5.35 -1.72 14.34
N GLU A 195 4.86 -2.80 14.94
CA GLU A 195 4.62 -4.04 14.20
C GLU A 195 3.44 -3.85 13.24
N MET A 196 3.56 -4.40 12.03
CA MET A 196 2.57 -4.28 10.97
C MET A 196 2.15 -5.66 10.48
N THR A 197 0.88 -5.80 10.13
CA THR A 197 0.36 -6.91 9.35
C THR A 197 -0.03 -6.41 7.97
N ALA A 198 0.32 -7.16 6.94
CA ALA A 198 0.01 -6.82 5.57
C ALA A 198 -0.53 -8.02 4.81
N ARG A 199 -1.45 -7.78 3.87
CA ARG A 199 -2.10 -8.82 3.08
C ARG A 199 -2.05 -8.49 1.61
N LEU A 200 -1.93 -9.54 0.81
CA LEU A 200 -1.90 -9.48 -0.65
C LEU A 200 -2.81 -10.57 -1.21
N ALA A 201 -3.62 -10.24 -2.20
CA ALA A 201 -4.41 -11.16 -2.99
C ALA A 201 -4.07 -10.98 -4.47
N VAL A 202 -3.91 -12.09 -5.20
CA VAL A 202 -3.62 -12.09 -6.63
C VAL A 202 -4.54 -13.09 -7.35
N TRP A 203 -5.27 -12.63 -8.36
CA TRP A 203 -6.13 -13.45 -9.21
C TRP A 203 -6.09 -12.98 -10.67
N HIS A 204 -6.83 -13.68 -11.52
CA HIS A 204 -7.07 -13.25 -12.89
C HIS A 204 -8.57 -13.34 -13.20
N ASP A 205 -9.09 -12.47 -14.05
CA ASP A 205 -10.46 -12.55 -14.57
C ASP A 205 -10.57 -13.34 -15.89
N GLY A 206 -9.41 -13.79 -16.41
CA GLY A 206 -9.24 -14.49 -17.68
C GLY A 206 -8.51 -13.64 -18.72
N SER A 207 -8.70 -12.32 -18.69
CA SER A 207 -8.02 -11.35 -19.55
C SER A 207 -6.84 -10.72 -18.82
N ASP A 208 -7.12 -10.15 -17.66
CA ASP A 208 -6.22 -9.33 -16.88
C ASP A 208 -5.89 -10.05 -15.55
N VAL A 209 -4.76 -9.68 -14.96
CA VAL A 209 -4.42 -10.06 -13.59
C VAL A 209 -4.80 -8.91 -12.68
N LEU A 210 -5.38 -9.24 -11.54
CA LEU A 210 -5.75 -8.27 -10.52
C LEU A 210 -4.99 -8.57 -9.24
N ILE A 211 -4.58 -7.49 -8.58
CA ILE A 211 -3.86 -7.50 -7.32
C ILE A 211 -4.57 -6.54 -6.38
N SER A 212 -4.79 -6.97 -5.15
CA SER A 212 -5.26 -6.08 -4.08
C SER A 212 -4.55 -6.42 -2.78
N GLY A 213 -4.41 -5.43 -1.92
CA GLY A 213 -3.77 -5.63 -0.64
C GLY A 213 -3.77 -4.39 0.23
N GLY A 214 -3.26 -4.56 1.43
CA GLY A 214 -3.17 -3.47 2.39
C GLY A 214 -2.23 -3.81 3.53
N ALA A 215 -1.94 -2.80 4.35
CA ALA A 215 -1.17 -2.94 5.57
C ALA A 215 -1.80 -2.14 6.70
N HIS A 216 -1.69 -2.65 7.92
CA HIS A 216 -2.19 -2.00 9.12
C HIS A 216 -1.29 -2.33 10.34
N PRO A 217 -1.31 -1.50 11.40
CA PRO A 217 -0.65 -1.82 12.66
C PRO A 217 -1.15 -3.14 13.25
N ALA A 218 -0.25 -3.92 13.86
CA ALA A 218 -0.57 -5.18 14.55
C ALA A 218 -0.92 -4.98 16.04
N GLU A 219 -0.67 -3.78 16.56
CA GLU A 219 -1.04 -3.31 17.89
C GLU A 219 -1.56 -1.85 17.77
N PRO A 220 -2.35 -1.35 18.74
CA PRO A 220 -2.74 0.06 18.78
C PRO A 220 -1.51 0.97 18.73
N LEU A 221 -1.56 2.04 17.95
CA LEU A 221 -0.42 2.96 17.83
C LEU A 221 -0.21 3.78 19.12
N SER A 222 -1.27 4.02 19.89
CA SER A 222 -1.17 4.58 21.23
C SER A 222 -0.22 3.76 22.12
N ASP A 223 -0.34 2.43 22.10
CA ASP A 223 0.48 1.54 22.94
C ASP A 223 1.97 1.59 22.54
N VAL A 224 2.27 1.83 21.26
CA VAL A 224 3.64 2.00 20.76
C VAL A 224 4.21 3.34 21.25
N VAL A 225 3.42 4.40 21.12
CA VAL A 225 3.79 5.77 21.54
C VAL A 225 4.01 5.84 23.05
N ASP A 226 3.09 5.31 23.85
CA ASP A 226 3.18 5.27 25.31
C ASP A 226 4.44 4.55 25.79
N ARG A 227 4.75 3.41 25.16
CA ARG A 227 5.96 2.62 25.47
C ARG A 227 7.25 3.40 25.18
N SER A 228 7.25 4.19 24.11
CA SER A 228 8.39 5.02 23.74
C SER A 228 8.60 6.18 24.71
N ILE A 229 7.49 6.75 25.20
CA ILE A 229 7.44 7.84 26.17
C ILE A 229 7.86 7.39 27.58
N ASP A 230 7.41 6.22 28.04
CA ASP A 230 7.71 5.68 29.37
C ASP A 230 9.17 5.19 29.52
N ALA A 231 9.93 5.11 28.43
CA ALA A 231 11.38 5.00 28.50
C ALA A 231 11.93 6.25 29.21
N PRO A 232 12.94 6.15 30.11
CA PRO A 232 13.35 7.26 30.95
C PRO A 232 13.91 8.42 30.12
N VAL A 233 13.03 9.33 29.70
CA VAL A 233 13.40 10.67 29.24
C VAL A 233 13.94 11.41 30.45
N ASP A 234 15.18 11.90 30.36
CA ASP A 234 15.79 12.76 31.36
C ASP A 234 14.99 14.07 31.47
N GLY A 235 13.89 14.08 32.24
CA GLY A 235 13.10 15.28 32.47
C GLY A 235 11.69 15.02 32.98
N GLU A 236 11.35 15.66 34.09
CA GLU A 236 10.00 15.85 34.64
C GLU A 236 9.11 16.73 33.72
N ALA A 237 9.18 16.55 32.41
CA ALA A 237 8.26 17.16 31.46
C ALA A 237 7.08 16.19 31.30
N VAL A 238 5.99 16.48 32.02
CA VAL A 238 4.71 15.82 31.79
C VAL A 238 4.32 16.11 30.34
N LEU A 239 4.19 15.08 29.53
CA LEU A 239 3.73 15.20 28.15
C LEU A 239 2.25 15.61 28.15
N GLU A 240 1.83 16.39 27.16
CA GLU A 240 0.42 16.34 26.76
C GLU A 240 0.26 14.96 26.17
N ASP A 241 -0.64 14.14 26.70
CA ASP A 241 -0.91 12.83 26.12
C ASP A 241 -1.52 13.07 24.73
N PRO A 242 -0.75 12.87 23.63
CA PRO A 242 -1.22 13.21 22.29
C PRO A 242 -2.17 12.14 21.75
N VAL A 243 -2.33 11.02 22.45
CA VAL A 243 -3.11 9.85 22.04
C VAL A 243 -4.37 9.62 22.87
N ASP A 244 -4.45 10.15 24.10
CA ASP A 244 -5.59 9.99 25.05
C ASP A 244 -6.95 10.42 24.46
N ASP A 245 -6.96 11.38 23.55
CA ASP A 245 -8.19 11.90 22.91
C ASP A 245 -8.46 11.27 21.53
N SER A 246 -7.60 10.35 21.03
CA SER A 246 -7.74 9.75 19.70
C SER A 246 -8.26 8.30 19.77
N ASP A 247 -9.56 8.14 19.52
CA ASP A 247 -10.23 6.84 19.43
C ASP A 247 -9.61 5.93 18.36
N VAL A 248 -9.05 6.50 17.27
CA VAL A 248 -8.51 5.73 16.14
C VAL A 248 -7.07 5.26 16.37
N LEU A 249 -6.24 6.02 17.09
CA LEU A 249 -4.88 5.57 17.45
C LEU A 249 -4.90 4.46 18.50
N SER A 250 -5.95 4.45 19.33
CA SER A 250 -6.22 3.42 20.35
C SER A 250 -7.11 2.28 19.84
N ALA A 251 -7.51 2.31 18.57
CA ALA A 251 -8.42 1.34 18.00
C ALA A 251 -7.81 -0.07 17.97
N ASP A 252 -8.68 -1.08 18.17
CA ASP A 252 -8.28 -2.47 18.00
C ASP A 252 -7.83 -2.69 16.54
N PRO A 253 -6.60 -3.20 16.31
CA PRO A 253 -6.07 -3.52 14.98
C PRO A 253 -7.00 -4.34 14.08
N VAL A 254 -7.86 -5.17 14.69
CA VAL A 254 -8.84 -5.99 13.96
C VAL A 254 -9.79 -5.12 13.12
N LEU A 255 -10.09 -3.89 13.54
CA LEU A 255 -10.95 -2.98 12.76
C LEU A 255 -10.32 -2.62 11.41
N PHE A 256 -9.02 -2.36 11.39
CA PHE A 256 -8.30 -2.05 10.15
C PHE A 256 -8.10 -3.30 9.29
N ALA A 257 -7.89 -4.46 9.92
CA ALA A 257 -7.86 -5.74 9.23
C ALA A 257 -9.19 -6.02 8.52
N ASP A 258 -10.31 -5.84 9.21
CA ASP A 258 -11.66 -6.03 8.66
C ASP A 258 -11.96 -5.04 7.52
N ALA A 259 -11.54 -3.78 7.65
CA ALA A 259 -11.69 -2.77 6.60
C ALA A 259 -10.89 -3.15 5.33
N ILE A 260 -9.64 -3.58 5.48
CA ILE A 260 -8.82 -4.05 4.35
C ILE A 260 -9.41 -5.33 3.73
N ASP A 261 -9.86 -6.27 4.57
CA ASP A 261 -10.43 -7.54 4.13
C ASP A 261 -11.73 -7.37 3.35
N ALA A 262 -12.52 -6.32 3.65
CA ALA A 262 -13.70 -5.97 2.87
C ALA A 262 -13.32 -5.46 1.47
N LEU A 263 -12.26 -4.66 1.35
CA LEU A 263 -11.83 -4.09 0.07
C LEU A 263 -11.14 -5.10 -0.85
N ILE A 264 -10.34 -6.02 -0.29
CA ILE A 264 -9.56 -7.01 -1.06
C ILE A 264 -10.40 -7.76 -2.13
N PRO A 265 -11.54 -8.39 -1.81
CA PRO A 265 -12.34 -9.14 -2.78
C PRO A 265 -13.17 -8.27 -3.73
N SER A 266 -13.27 -6.96 -3.47
CA SER A 266 -14.16 -6.04 -4.21
C SER A 266 -13.53 -5.44 -5.47
N VAL A 267 -12.27 -5.80 -5.78
CA VAL A 267 -11.55 -5.24 -6.93
C VAL A 267 -11.93 -5.94 -8.23
N GLU A 268 -12.16 -5.15 -9.28
CA GLU A 268 -12.49 -5.61 -10.64
C GLU A 268 -11.61 -5.01 -11.72
#